data_AF-A0A8H9XXI8-F1
#
_entry.id   AF-A0A8H9XXI8-F1
#
_cell.length_a   1.000
_cell.length_b   1.000
_cell.length_c   1.000
_cell.angle_alpha   90.00
_cell.angle_beta   90.00
_cell.angle_gamma   90.00
#
_symmetry.space_group_name_H-M   'P 1'
#
loop_
_entity.id
_entity.type
_entity.pdbx_description
1 polymer ?
#
loop_
_entity_poly.entity_id
_entity_poly.type
_entity_poly.pdbx_seq_one_letter_code
_entity_poly.pdbx_strand_id
1 'polypeptide(L)'
;MWKRLLVVSAVSAAMSSMALAAPLTVGFSQVGSESGWRAAETNVAKSEAEKRGITLKIADGQQKQENQIKAVRSFVAQGVDAIFIAPVVATGWEPVLKEAKDAEIPVFLL
;
A
#
# COMPACT_ATOMS: atom_id res chain seq x y z
N MET A 1 -3.91 14.58 48.21
CA MET A 1 -3.15 15.16 47.08
C MET A 1 -2.35 14.10 46.33
N TRP A 2 -1.60 13.23 47.02
CA TRP A 2 -0.77 12.17 46.38
C TRP A 2 -1.55 11.12 45.58
N LYS A 3 -2.73 10.70 46.05
CA LYS A 3 -3.60 9.75 45.31
C LYS A 3 -4.05 10.27 43.94
N ARG A 4 -4.19 11.59 43.75
CA ARG A 4 -4.51 12.20 42.46
C ARG A 4 -3.29 12.24 41.53
N LEU A 5 -2.10 12.46 42.06
CA LEU A 5 -0.84 12.43 41.29
C LEU A 5 -0.53 11.03 40.74
N LEU A 6 -0.80 9.98 41.53
CA LEU A 6 -0.57 8.60 41.12
C LEU A 6 -1.53 8.15 40.00
N VAL A 7 -2.79 8.60 40.04
CA VAL A 7 -3.78 8.31 38.98
C VAL A 7 -3.42 9.01 37.67
N VAL A 8 -2.96 10.27 37.73
CA VAL A 8 -2.54 11.03 36.53
C VAL A 8 -1.30 10.41 35.88
N SER A 9 -0.35 9.91 36.68
CA SER A 9 0.85 9.25 36.17
C SER A 9 0.55 7.89 35.52
N ALA A 10 -0.37 7.11 36.10
CA ALA A 10 -0.80 5.83 35.53
C ALA A 10 -1.55 5.98 34.19
N VAL A 11 -2.35 7.04 34.03
CA VAL A 11 -3.06 7.33 32.77
C VAL A 11 -2.10 7.80 31.66
N SER A 12 -1.10 8.62 31.98
CA SER A 12 -0.07 9.02 30.99
C SER A 12 0.81 7.85 30.54
N ALA A 13 1.15 6.95 31.47
CA ALA A 13 1.91 5.74 31.13
C ALA A 13 1.11 4.79 30.23
N ALA A 14 -0.21 4.65 30.47
CA ALA A 14 -1.09 3.82 29.64
C ALA A 14 -1.33 4.38 28.23
N MET A 15 -1.32 5.71 28.06
CA MET A 15 -1.46 6.34 26.74
C MET A 15 -0.16 6.35 25.92
N SER A 16 1.00 6.15 26.56
CA SER A 16 2.29 6.05 25.86
C SER A 16 2.51 4.67 25.22
N SER A 17 1.71 3.66 25.60
CA SER A 17 1.82 2.28 25.12
C SER A 17 0.91 1.91 23.94
N MET A 18 0.12 2.85 23.40
CA MET A 18 -0.80 2.62 22.26
C MET A 18 -0.48 3.49 21.04
N ALA A 19 0.80 3.75 20.75
CA ALA A 19 1.20 4.08 19.39
C ALA A 19 1.46 2.77 18.63
N LEU A 20 0.42 1.95 18.42
CA LEU A 20 0.46 0.94 17.39
C LEU A 20 0.59 1.70 16.07
N ALA A 21 1.79 1.71 15.48
CA ALA A 21 2.01 2.32 14.17
C ALA A 21 0.94 1.78 13.21
N ALA A 22 0.20 2.68 12.56
CA ALA A 22 -0.83 2.28 11.61
C ALA A 22 -0.22 1.34 10.56
N PRO A 23 -0.91 0.25 10.19
CA PRO A 23 -0.40 -0.68 9.19
C PRO A 23 -0.16 0.05 7.87
N LEU A 24 1.03 -0.11 7.29
CA LEU A 24 1.34 0.45 5.97
C LEU A 24 0.27 0.01 4.97
N THR A 25 -0.18 0.92 4.14
CA THR A 25 -1.10 0.66 3.04
C THR A 25 -0.32 0.67 1.73
N VAL A 26 -0.32 -0.45 1.01
CA VAL A 26 0.41 -0.58 -0.26
C VAL A 26 -0.58 -0.88 -1.38
N GLY A 27 -0.51 -0.11 -2.46
CA GLY A 27 -1.25 -0.39 -3.69
C GLY A 27 -0.50 -1.39 -4.58
N PHE A 28 -1.21 -2.32 -5.21
CA PHE A 28 -0.64 -3.21 -6.23
C PHE A 28 -1.48 -3.16 -7.51
N SER A 29 -0.93 -2.53 -8.55
CA SER A 29 -1.48 -2.50 -9.90
C SER A 29 -1.01 -3.75 -10.66
N GLN A 30 -1.83 -4.79 -10.57
CA GLN A 30 -1.55 -6.11 -11.12
C GLN A 30 -2.06 -6.18 -12.58
N VAL A 31 -1.43 -6.98 -13.46
CA VAL A 31 -1.74 -6.99 -14.90
C VAL A 31 -3.11 -7.58 -15.26
N GLY A 32 -3.54 -8.59 -14.51
CA GLY A 32 -4.67 -9.49 -14.76
C GLY A 32 -4.25 -10.96 -14.72
N SER A 33 -5.18 -11.84 -15.10
CA SER A 33 -4.91 -13.28 -15.22
C SER A 33 -4.27 -13.61 -16.58
N GLU A 34 -2.97 -13.85 -16.60
CA GLU A 34 -2.20 -14.27 -17.79
C GLU A 34 -1.51 -15.63 -17.64
N SER A 35 -1.17 -16.03 -16.42
CA SER A 35 -0.33 -17.18 -16.18
C SER A 35 -0.44 -17.71 -14.76
N GLY A 36 -0.06 -18.98 -14.58
CA GLY A 36 0.08 -19.57 -13.25
C GLY A 36 1.15 -18.87 -12.39
N TRP A 37 2.23 -18.37 -13.02
CA TRP A 37 3.24 -17.55 -12.36
C TRP A 37 2.61 -16.33 -11.70
N ARG A 38 1.74 -15.64 -12.44
CA ARG A 38 1.08 -14.44 -11.95
C ARG A 38 0.11 -14.70 -10.80
N ALA A 39 -0.64 -15.80 -10.89
CA ALA A 39 -1.50 -16.23 -9.79
C ALA A 39 -0.68 -16.54 -8.52
N ALA A 40 0.47 -17.21 -8.67
CA ALA A 40 1.37 -17.50 -7.57
C ALA A 40 1.96 -16.22 -6.95
N GLU A 41 2.43 -15.29 -7.77
CA GLU A 41 2.98 -13.99 -7.34
C GLU A 41 1.95 -13.16 -6.56
N THR A 42 0.71 -13.08 -7.08
CA THR A 42 -0.39 -12.39 -6.38
C THR A 42 -0.71 -13.06 -5.04
N ASN A 43 -0.68 -14.39 -4.95
CA ASN A 43 -0.92 -15.11 -3.70
C ASN A 43 0.22 -14.89 -2.69
N VAL A 44 1.48 -14.92 -3.14
CA VAL A 44 2.64 -14.64 -2.30
C VAL A 44 2.57 -13.20 -1.76
N ALA A 45 2.28 -12.21 -2.62
CA ALA A 45 2.13 -10.81 -2.21
C ALA A 45 1.07 -10.63 -1.11
N LYS A 46 -0.11 -11.26 -1.26
CA LYS A 46 -1.16 -11.26 -0.22
C LYS A 46 -0.65 -11.87 1.08
N SER A 47 -0.03 -13.06 1.01
CA SER A 47 0.44 -13.77 2.20
C SER A 47 1.55 -13.01 2.95
N GLU A 48 2.45 -12.35 2.23
CA GLU A 48 3.54 -11.57 2.83
C GLU A 48 3.02 -10.27 3.43
N ALA A 49 2.05 -9.62 2.79
CA ALA A 49 1.40 -8.45 3.37
C ALA A 49 0.70 -8.79 4.69
N GLU A 50 -0.06 -9.88 4.73
CA GLU A 50 -0.73 -10.35 5.95
C GLU A 50 0.27 -10.63 7.08
N LYS A 51 1.33 -11.40 6.80
CA LYS A 51 2.40 -11.71 7.78
C LYS A 51 3.06 -10.47 8.37
N ARG A 52 3.12 -9.38 7.60
CA ARG A 52 3.78 -8.12 7.97
C ARG A 52 2.82 -7.07 8.52
N GLY A 53 1.51 -7.38 8.58
CA GLY A 53 0.48 -6.42 8.98
C GLY A 53 0.35 -5.26 8.00
N ILE A 54 0.56 -5.48 6.70
CA ILE A 54 0.43 -4.48 5.64
C ILE A 54 -0.99 -4.58 5.05
N THR A 55 -1.66 -3.44 4.90
CA THR A 55 -2.91 -3.33 4.14
C THR A 55 -2.59 -3.31 2.65
N LEU A 56 -2.65 -4.48 2.00
CA LEU A 56 -2.43 -4.58 0.55
C LEU A 56 -3.74 -4.36 -0.24
N LYS A 57 -3.77 -3.30 -1.05
CA LYS A 57 -4.88 -2.99 -1.97
C LYS A 57 -4.51 -3.43 -3.38
N ILE A 58 -5.14 -4.49 -3.88
CA ILE A 58 -4.85 -5.02 -5.22
C ILE A 58 -5.91 -4.55 -6.21
N ALA A 59 -5.48 -4.08 -7.38
CA ALA A 59 -6.32 -3.78 -8.52
C ALA A 59 -5.88 -4.62 -9.73
N ASP A 60 -6.83 -5.35 -10.31
CA ASP A 60 -6.62 -6.16 -11.52
C ASP A 60 -6.75 -5.26 -12.77
N GLY A 61 -5.69 -5.22 -13.59
CA GLY A 61 -5.60 -4.41 -14.79
C GLY A 61 -6.36 -4.99 -16.00
N GLN A 62 -6.80 -6.24 -15.93
CA GLN A 62 -7.51 -6.93 -17.02
C GLN A 62 -6.80 -6.85 -18.37
N GLN A 63 -5.47 -6.97 -18.35
CA GLN A 63 -4.58 -6.87 -19.52
C GLN A 63 -4.68 -5.53 -20.27
N LYS A 64 -5.07 -4.45 -19.56
CA LYS A 64 -5.24 -3.12 -20.13
C LYS A 64 -4.44 -2.09 -19.36
N GLN A 65 -3.57 -1.37 -20.06
CA GLN A 65 -2.74 -0.34 -19.47
C GLN A 65 -3.59 0.76 -18.83
N GLU A 66 -4.70 1.13 -19.46
CA GLU A 66 -5.60 2.18 -18.99
C GLU A 66 -6.20 1.86 -17.62
N ASN A 67 -6.46 0.58 -17.36
CA ASN A 67 -6.94 0.12 -16.06
C ASN A 67 -5.84 0.18 -15.01
N GLN A 68 -4.61 -0.19 -15.37
CA GLN A 68 -3.46 -0.08 -14.47
C GLN A 68 -3.17 1.38 -14.12
N ILE A 69 -3.21 2.30 -15.10
CA ILE A 69 -3.07 3.75 -14.86
C ILE A 69 -4.17 4.26 -13.94
N LYS A 70 -5.43 3.86 -14.14
CA LYS A 70 -6.54 4.22 -13.24
C LYS A 70 -6.31 3.72 -11.81
N ALA A 71 -5.79 2.51 -11.66
CA ALA A 71 -5.45 1.95 -10.35
C ALA A 71 -4.36 2.77 -9.65
N VAL A 72 -3.26 3.08 -10.35
CA VAL A 72 -2.17 3.90 -9.80
C VAL A 72 -2.70 5.27 -9.36
N ARG A 73 -3.50 5.95 -10.20
CA ARG A 73 -4.14 7.23 -9.82
C ARG A 73 -5.03 7.10 -8.59
N SER A 74 -5.80 6.02 -8.51
CA SER A 74 -6.64 5.75 -7.35
C SER A 74 -5.81 5.54 -6.09
N PHE A 75 -4.67 4.84 -6.17
CA PHE A 75 -3.76 4.68 -5.04
C PHE A 75 -3.10 5.99 -4.62
N VAL A 76 -2.69 6.83 -5.57
CA VAL A 76 -2.17 8.18 -5.30
C VAL A 76 -3.23 9.02 -4.59
N ALA A 77 -4.47 9.05 -5.09
CA ALA A 77 -5.57 9.80 -4.47
C ALA A 77 -5.94 9.28 -3.06
N GLN A 78 -5.71 7.99 -2.80
CA GLN A 78 -5.93 7.39 -1.49
C GLN A 78 -4.76 7.63 -0.51
N GLY A 79 -3.65 8.20 -0.96
CA GLY A 79 -2.46 8.43 -0.12
C GLY A 79 -1.86 7.13 0.42
N VAL A 80 -1.73 6.10 -0.42
CA VAL A 80 -1.04 4.86 -0.02
C VAL A 80 0.45 5.14 0.23
N ASP A 81 1.10 4.32 1.07
CA ASP A 81 2.50 4.49 1.45
C ASP A 81 3.48 4.03 0.35
N ALA A 82 3.05 3.13 -0.54
CA ALA A 82 3.84 2.67 -1.70
C ALA A 82 2.94 2.05 -2.78
N ILE A 83 3.46 1.96 -4.01
CA ILE A 83 2.76 1.32 -5.13
C ILE A 83 3.68 0.30 -5.81
N PHE A 84 3.20 -0.93 -5.96
CA PHE A 84 3.75 -1.92 -6.89
C PHE A 84 3.01 -1.87 -8.23
N ILE A 85 3.75 -1.98 -9.33
CA ILE A 85 3.20 -2.11 -10.68
C ILE A 85 3.84 -3.31 -11.36
N ALA A 86 3.00 -4.21 -11.88
CA ALA A 86 3.45 -5.26 -12.78
C ALA A 86 2.93 -4.92 -14.20
N PRO A 87 3.69 -4.13 -14.98
CA PRO A 87 3.18 -3.41 -16.13
C PRO A 87 2.82 -4.32 -17.31
N VAL A 88 1.69 -4.05 -17.98
CA VAL A 88 1.28 -4.77 -19.21
C VAL A 88 2.07 -4.34 -20.46
N VAL A 89 2.62 -3.13 -20.45
CA VAL A 89 3.42 -2.55 -21.56
C VAL A 89 4.59 -1.72 -21.01
N ALA A 90 5.59 -1.48 -21.83
CA ALA A 90 6.84 -0.83 -21.41
C ALA A 90 6.75 0.71 -21.26
N THR A 91 5.88 1.38 -22.01
CA THR A 91 5.90 2.85 -22.19
C THR A 91 4.58 3.52 -21.82
N GLY A 92 4.55 4.85 -21.65
CA GLY A 92 3.31 5.61 -21.42
C GLY A 92 2.92 5.77 -19.95
N TRP A 93 3.85 5.49 -19.04
CA TRP A 93 3.66 5.58 -17.59
C TRP A 93 4.07 6.93 -17.03
N GLU A 94 4.82 7.74 -17.79
CA GLU A 94 5.45 8.98 -17.35
C GLU A 94 4.46 9.94 -16.66
N PRO A 95 3.24 10.18 -17.18
CA PRO A 95 2.30 11.07 -16.50
C PRO A 95 1.92 10.58 -15.10
N VAL A 96 1.56 9.30 -14.97
CA VAL A 96 1.07 8.76 -13.70
C VAL A 96 2.20 8.50 -12.69
N LEU A 97 3.40 8.16 -13.17
CA LEU A 97 4.59 8.06 -12.32
C LEU A 97 5.01 9.45 -11.81
N LYS A 98 4.83 10.51 -12.62
CA LYS A 98 5.02 11.88 -12.15
C LYS A 98 3.99 12.23 -11.07
N GLU A 99 2.71 11.89 -11.24
CA GLU A 99 1.68 12.08 -10.22
C GLU A 99 2.05 11.39 -8.89
N ALA A 100 2.52 10.14 -8.93
CA ALA A 100 2.98 9.43 -7.73
C ALA A 100 4.23 10.08 -7.09
N LYS A 101 5.19 10.51 -7.91
CA LYS A 101 6.39 11.23 -7.44
C LYS A 101 6.05 12.55 -6.77
N ASP A 102 5.16 13.34 -7.37
CA ASP A 102 4.71 14.63 -6.81
C ASP A 102 3.97 14.44 -5.47
N ALA A 103 3.33 13.28 -5.28
CA ALA A 103 2.71 12.87 -4.02
C ALA A 103 3.68 12.20 -3.03
N GLU A 104 4.97 12.13 -3.35
CA GLU A 104 6.02 11.49 -2.55
C GLU A 104 5.77 9.99 -2.28
N ILE A 105 5.04 9.32 -3.17
CA ILE A 105 4.73 7.88 -3.07
C ILE A 105 5.76 7.09 -3.89
N PRO A 106 6.58 6.22 -3.27
CA PRO A 106 7.51 5.37 -4.00
C PRO A 106 6.79 4.33 -4.84
N VAL A 107 7.26 4.14 -6.08
CA VAL A 107 6.75 3.16 -7.02
C VAL A 107 7.82 2.11 -7.33
N PHE A 108 7.44 0.84 -7.28
CA PHE A 108 8.31 -0.30 -7.54
C PHE A 108 7.74 -1.14 -8.68
N LEU A 109 8.60 -1.54 -9.62
CA LEU A 109 8.25 -2.44 -10.71
C LEU A 109 8.48 -3.89 -10.29
N LEU A 110 7.56 -4.77 -10.69
CA LEU A 110 7.59 -6.23 -10.47
C LEU A 110 7.77 -7.00 -11.77
#